data_AF-A0A0G0L1W0-F1
#
_entry.id   AF-A0A0G0L1W0-F1
#
_cell.length_a   1.000
_cell.length_b   1.000
_cell.length_c   1.000
_cell.angle_alpha   90.00
_cell.angle_beta   90.00
_cell.angle_gamma   90.00
#
_symmetry.space_group_name_H-M   'P 1'
#
loop_
_entity.id
_entity.type
_entity.pdbx_description
1 polymer ?
#
loop_
_entity_poly.entity_id
_entity_poly.type
_entity_poly.pdbx_seq_one_letter_code
_entity_poly.pdbx_strand_id
1 'polypeptide(L)'
;MNKLFTFIAITCFAMYASAQTSIPNGGFEDWTSSSIEYPSYYINNSNIEASMKGFPSNLVKSTDAYHGIYAVQLTSVVANDMFGYLYNSPSQSDPDQWTGGAPIVGTPTGIRGYYKYNVASGDTATVIVSCRKNGNSIGMYLFNMGGNVSNYTLFDFEFQPALMEAPDSIVVAFASSDVMNERFLDGSTLLIDSISLTGLVTQPNFFNGDFEEWTTETMYSPDRSETIYCKQCYQQEVS
;
A
#
# COMPACT_ATOMS: atom_id res chain seq x y z
N MET A 1 23.90 88.29 25.61
CA MET A 1 23.60 87.53 24.38
C MET A 1 23.73 86.05 24.71
N ASN A 2 22.65 85.43 25.20
CA ASN A 2 22.68 84.06 25.70
C ASN A 2 22.33 83.12 24.55
N LYS A 3 23.31 82.35 24.07
CA LYS A 3 23.10 81.34 23.03
C LYS A 3 22.46 80.11 23.66
N LEU A 4 21.21 79.87 23.27
CA LEU A 4 20.42 78.68 23.54
C LEU A 4 21.09 77.46 22.90
N PHE A 5 21.64 76.54 23.71
CA PHE A 5 22.12 75.24 23.24
C PHE A 5 21.00 74.22 23.36
N THR A 6 20.31 73.94 22.26
CA THR A 6 19.34 72.86 22.15
C THR A 6 20.09 71.53 22.01
N PHE A 7 20.03 70.68 23.04
CA PHE A 7 20.49 69.29 22.96
C PHE A 7 19.46 68.48 22.15
N ILE A 8 19.83 68.05 20.94
CA ILE A 8 19.08 67.05 20.17
C ILE A 8 19.49 65.67 20.72
N ALA A 9 18.57 65.01 21.42
CA ALA A 9 18.72 63.60 21.78
C ALA A 9 18.41 62.75 20.54
N ILE A 10 19.44 62.20 19.91
CA ILE A 10 19.30 61.17 18.88
C ILE A 10 19.02 59.85 19.59
N THR A 11 17.76 59.46 19.67
CA THR A 11 17.35 58.10 20.05
C THR A 11 17.71 57.16 18.91
N CYS A 12 18.80 56.41 19.05
CA CYS A 12 19.10 55.26 18.21
C CYS A 12 18.02 54.19 18.41
N PHE A 13 17.05 54.15 17.49
CA PHE A 13 16.15 53.01 17.35
C PHE A 13 16.97 51.86 16.77
N ALA A 14 17.43 50.93 17.61
CA ALA A 14 18.06 49.70 17.14
C ALA A 14 16.99 48.88 16.41
N MET A 15 17.03 48.88 15.09
CA MET A 15 16.24 47.95 14.30
C MET A 15 16.76 46.54 14.58
N TYR A 16 15.95 45.75 15.30
CA TYR A 16 16.15 44.31 15.36
C TYR A 16 15.85 43.77 13.96
N ALA A 17 16.88 43.61 13.13
CA ALA A 17 16.77 42.82 11.93
C ALA A 17 16.64 41.36 12.37
N SER A 18 15.41 40.85 12.42
CA SER A 18 15.19 39.41 12.48
C SER A 18 15.79 38.81 11.22
N ALA A 19 16.91 38.10 11.35
CA ALA A 19 17.40 37.27 10.27
C ALA A 19 16.27 36.32 9.88
N GLN A 20 15.78 36.40 8.64
CA GLN A 20 14.89 35.36 8.13
C GLN A 20 15.69 34.07 8.17
N THR A 21 15.23 33.10 8.96
CA THR A 21 15.71 31.73 8.86
C THR A 21 15.49 31.30 7.41
N SER A 22 16.57 31.00 6.71
CA SER A 22 16.50 30.45 5.35
C SER A 22 15.62 29.21 5.36
N ILE A 23 14.65 29.14 4.45
CA ILE A 23 13.85 27.93 4.26
C ILE A 23 14.80 26.84 3.76
N PRO A 24 15.01 25.74 4.50
CA PRO A 24 15.82 24.63 4.03
C PRO A 24 15.31 24.14 2.68
N ASN A 25 16.22 23.92 1.73
CA ASN A 25 15.92 23.49 0.36
C ASN A 25 14.79 24.31 -0.34
N GLY A 26 14.68 25.62 -0.05
CA GLY A 26 13.64 26.48 -0.66
C GLY A 26 13.74 26.62 -2.19
N GLY A 27 14.85 26.18 -2.79
CA GLY A 27 15.05 26.11 -4.24
C GLY A 27 14.58 24.80 -4.88
N PHE A 28 14.27 23.76 -4.09
CA PHE A 28 13.98 22.40 -4.59
C PHE A 28 15.11 21.81 -5.42
N GLU A 29 16.35 22.02 -4.99
CA GLU A 29 17.55 21.53 -5.67
C GLU A 29 18.12 20.28 -5.00
N ASP A 30 17.76 20.04 -3.73
CA ASP A 30 18.15 18.84 -3.00
C ASP A 30 17.02 17.81 -3.07
N TRP A 31 17.32 16.64 -3.64
CA TRP A 31 16.36 15.55 -3.82
C TRP A 31 16.88 14.27 -3.17
N THR A 32 15.97 13.55 -2.53
CA THR A 32 16.20 12.21 -2.01
C THR A 32 15.37 11.21 -2.80
N SER A 33 15.84 9.96 -2.88
CA SER A 33 15.13 8.87 -3.53
C SER A 33 14.94 7.68 -2.59
N SER A 34 13.79 7.04 -2.67
CA SER A 34 13.52 5.73 -2.07
C SER A 34 13.03 4.77 -3.14
N SER A 35 13.32 3.48 -2.98
CA SER A 35 12.83 2.45 -3.90
C SER A 35 11.92 1.48 -3.16
N ILE A 36 10.86 1.07 -3.84
CA ILE A 36 9.94 0.02 -3.40
C ILE A 36 9.92 -1.10 -4.44
N GLU A 37 9.60 -2.31 -3.99
CA GLU A 37 9.46 -3.47 -4.85
C GLU A 37 8.06 -4.10 -4.67
N TYR A 38 7.47 -4.58 -5.76
CA TYR A 38 6.19 -5.29 -5.76
C TYR A 38 6.09 -6.20 -6.99
N PRO A 39 5.25 -7.26 -6.99
CA PRO A 39 5.10 -8.14 -8.14
C PRO A 39 4.60 -7.37 -9.36
N SER A 40 5.15 -7.67 -10.53
CA SER A 40 4.68 -7.06 -11.77
C SER A 40 3.15 -7.28 -11.94
N TYR A 41 2.46 -6.26 -12.46
CA TYR A 41 0.99 -6.18 -12.58
C TYR A 41 0.19 -5.95 -11.28
N TYR A 42 0.87 -5.72 -10.16
CA TYR A 42 0.26 -5.37 -8.87
C TYR A 42 0.63 -3.95 -8.44
N ILE A 43 0.45 -2.95 -9.32
CA ILE A 43 0.81 -1.55 -9.02
C ILE A 43 0.00 -0.96 -7.84
N ASN A 44 -1.18 -1.52 -7.56
CA ASN A 44 -1.96 -1.12 -6.41
C ASN A 44 -1.68 -2.07 -5.24
N ASN A 45 -0.85 -1.60 -4.31
CA ASN A 45 -0.35 -2.38 -3.19
C ASN A 45 0.04 -1.47 -2.03
N SER A 46 0.26 -2.08 -0.86
CA SER A 46 0.55 -1.36 0.38
C SER A 46 1.93 -0.67 0.40
N ASN A 47 2.89 -1.04 -0.45
CA ASN A 47 4.19 -0.36 -0.49
C ASN A 47 4.11 1.04 -1.12
N ILE A 48 3.23 1.25 -2.09
CA ILE A 48 2.97 2.58 -2.66
C ILE A 48 2.45 3.51 -1.57
N GLU A 49 1.45 3.05 -0.82
CA GLU A 49 0.85 3.79 0.30
C GLU A 49 1.88 4.04 1.42
N ALA A 50 2.62 3.01 1.82
CA ALA A 50 3.68 3.12 2.82
C ALA A 50 4.71 4.17 2.42
N SER A 51 5.17 4.16 1.17
CA SER A 51 6.13 5.13 0.66
C SER A 51 5.57 6.55 0.69
N MET A 52 4.29 6.76 0.36
CA MET A 52 3.65 8.09 0.43
C MET A 52 3.53 8.60 1.87
N LYS A 53 3.35 7.70 2.84
CA LYS A 53 3.28 8.03 4.28
C LYS A 53 4.64 8.09 4.97
N GLY A 54 5.74 7.73 4.28
CA GLY A 54 7.08 7.65 4.85
C GLY A 54 7.28 6.46 5.79
N PHE A 55 6.50 5.39 5.62
CA PHE A 55 6.59 4.16 6.38
C PHE A 55 7.41 3.08 5.65
N PRO A 56 8.00 2.12 6.38
CA PRO A 56 8.60 0.93 5.78
C PRO A 56 7.59 0.11 4.97
N SER A 57 8.07 -0.54 3.91
CA SER A 57 7.32 -1.52 3.15
C SER A 57 6.80 -2.68 4.01
N ASN A 58 5.56 -3.07 3.79
CA ASN A 58 4.90 -4.21 4.45
C ASN A 58 4.33 -5.24 3.46
N LEU A 59 4.63 -5.06 2.17
CA LEU A 59 4.65 -6.10 1.14
C LEU A 59 6.13 -6.40 0.84
N VAL A 60 6.54 -7.66 0.95
CA VAL A 60 7.95 -8.06 0.80
C VAL A 60 8.07 -9.25 -0.14
N LYS A 61 9.10 -9.22 -1.00
CA LYS A 61 9.55 -10.37 -1.78
C LYS A 61 10.25 -11.38 -0.88
N SER A 62 9.64 -12.54 -0.69
CA SER A 62 10.17 -13.63 0.14
C SER A 62 10.87 -14.67 -0.73
N THR A 63 11.92 -15.30 -0.20
CA THR A 63 12.51 -16.53 -0.79
C THR A 63 12.03 -17.81 -0.11
N ASP A 64 11.25 -17.70 0.96
CA ASP A 64 10.39 -18.78 1.42
C ASP A 64 9.21 -18.83 0.46
N ALA A 65 9.30 -19.74 -0.52
CA ALA A 65 8.37 -19.90 -1.63
C ALA A 65 7.93 -21.36 -1.76
N TYR A 66 6.72 -21.57 -2.28
CA TYR A 66 6.17 -22.88 -2.62
C TYR A 66 6.66 -23.36 -3.99
N HIS A 67 6.65 -22.47 -4.98
CA HIS A 67 7.14 -22.70 -6.34
C HIS A 67 8.26 -21.71 -6.63
N GLY A 68 9.21 -22.10 -7.47
CA GLY A 68 10.17 -21.15 -8.02
C GLY A 68 11.13 -20.62 -6.97
N ILE A 69 11.32 -19.29 -6.96
CA ILE A 69 12.28 -18.60 -6.11
C ILE A 69 11.56 -17.64 -5.17
N TYR A 70 10.42 -17.06 -5.57
CA TYR A 70 9.82 -15.94 -4.89
C TYR A 70 8.36 -16.17 -4.51
N ALA A 71 7.99 -15.62 -3.35
CA ALA A 71 6.61 -15.51 -2.91
C ALA A 71 6.35 -14.10 -2.40
N VAL A 72 5.07 -13.75 -2.25
CA VAL A 72 4.66 -12.48 -1.64
C VAL A 72 4.43 -12.68 -0.15
N GLN A 73 5.07 -11.85 0.68
CA GLN A 73 4.77 -11.72 2.10
C GLN A 73 4.04 -10.39 2.36
N LEU A 74 2.91 -10.45 3.04
CA LEU A 74 2.12 -9.31 3.49
C LEU A 74 2.09 -9.27 5.01
N THR A 75 2.33 -8.11 5.61
CA THR A 75 2.36 -7.96 7.07
C THR A 75 1.52 -6.77 7.54
N SER A 76 0.73 -7.01 8.58
CA SER A 76 0.00 -5.95 9.28
C SER A 76 0.85 -5.26 10.34
N VAL A 77 0.83 -3.92 10.33
CA VAL A 77 1.63 -3.05 11.19
C VAL A 77 0.72 -1.98 11.80
N VAL A 78 0.23 -2.23 13.01
CA VAL A 78 -0.75 -1.36 13.67
C VAL A 78 -0.17 0.01 14.03
N ALA A 79 1.12 0.06 14.37
CA ALA A 79 1.81 1.32 14.65
C ALA A 79 1.79 2.31 13.46
N ASN A 80 1.62 1.78 12.24
CA ASN A 80 1.55 2.56 11.01
C ASN A 80 0.10 2.71 10.49
N ASP A 81 -0.89 2.20 11.23
CA ASP A 81 -2.30 2.13 10.82
C ASP A 81 -2.45 1.48 9.43
N MET A 82 -1.76 0.34 9.21
CA MET A 82 -1.60 -0.24 7.88
C MET A 82 -1.57 -1.77 7.91
N PHE A 83 -2.25 -2.40 6.96
CA PHE A 83 -2.14 -3.83 6.67
C PHE A 83 -1.41 -4.06 5.33
N GLY A 84 -0.83 -5.25 5.16
CA GLY A 84 -0.19 -5.62 3.90
C GLY A 84 -1.26 -6.02 2.90
N TYR A 85 -1.22 -5.46 1.69
CA TYR A 85 -2.14 -5.83 0.62
C TYR A 85 -1.52 -5.67 -0.77
N LEU A 86 -2.11 -6.38 -1.72
CA LEU A 86 -1.91 -6.17 -3.16
C LEU A 86 -3.18 -6.57 -3.92
N TYR A 87 -3.40 -5.96 -5.07
CA TYR A 87 -4.37 -6.46 -6.05
C TYR A 87 -3.90 -6.23 -7.48
N ASN A 88 -4.25 -7.16 -8.37
CA ASN A 88 -3.78 -7.07 -9.75
C ASN A 88 -4.54 -5.98 -10.51
N SER A 89 -3.79 -5.06 -11.08
CA SER A 89 -4.27 -4.09 -12.05
C SER A 89 -3.04 -3.55 -12.81
N PRO A 90 -3.08 -3.47 -14.14
CA PRO A 90 -1.98 -2.95 -14.96
C PRO A 90 -1.84 -1.42 -14.85
N SER A 91 -2.77 -0.73 -14.18
CA SER A 91 -2.72 0.71 -13.94
C SER A 91 -3.23 1.07 -12.55
N GLN A 92 -2.86 2.26 -12.06
CA GLN A 92 -3.46 2.80 -10.85
C GLN A 92 -4.99 2.85 -11.03
N SER A 93 -5.71 2.41 -10.01
CA SER A 93 -7.17 2.34 -10.01
C SER A 93 -7.70 2.70 -8.64
N ASP A 94 -8.95 3.15 -8.60
CA ASP A 94 -9.65 3.35 -7.33
C ASP A 94 -9.94 1.97 -6.71
N PRO A 95 -9.39 1.65 -5.52
CA PRO A 95 -9.62 0.38 -4.85
C PRO A 95 -11.09 0.16 -4.51
N ASP A 96 -11.87 1.23 -4.27
CA ASP A 96 -13.30 1.13 -3.96
C ASP A 96 -14.12 0.67 -5.17
N GLN A 97 -13.58 0.92 -6.37
CA GLN A 97 -14.25 0.58 -7.61
C GLN A 97 -13.89 -0.81 -8.10
N TRP A 98 -12.84 -1.47 -7.59
CA TRP A 98 -12.35 -2.78 -8.07
C TRP A 98 -12.18 -2.81 -9.60
N THR A 99 -11.59 -1.75 -10.17
CA THR A 99 -11.37 -1.60 -11.62
C THR A 99 -9.95 -2.02 -12.02
N GLY A 100 -9.72 -2.26 -13.31
CA GLY A 100 -8.38 -2.41 -13.89
C GLY A 100 -7.87 -3.84 -14.06
N GLY A 101 -8.40 -4.83 -13.33
CA GLY A 101 -7.91 -6.22 -13.31
C GLY A 101 -7.54 -6.90 -14.65
N ALA A 102 -6.86 -8.04 -14.55
CA ALA A 102 -6.31 -8.74 -15.71
C ALA A 102 -7.41 -9.17 -16.72
N PRO A 103 -7.18 -8.97 -18.04
CA PRO A 103 -8.07 -9.49 -19.08
C PRO A 103 -8.14 -11.01 -19.04
N ILE A 104 -9.35 -11.56 -19.13
CA ILE A 104 -9.62 -13.00 -19.00
C ILE A 104 -10.50 -13.51 -20.14
N VAL A 105 -10.29 -14.77 -20.51
CA VAL A 105 -11.15 -15.51 -21.44
C VAL A 105 -11.63 -16.79 -20.77
N GLY A 106 -12.94 -16.99 -20.75
CA GLY A 106 -13.58 -18.14 -20.11
C GLY A 106 -14.31 -17.76 -18.81
N THR A 107 -14.93 -18.75 -18.18
CA THR A 107 -15.69 -18.57 -16.94
C THR A 107 -14.95 -19.29 -15.81
N PRO A 108 -14.20 -18.57 -14.97
CA PRO A 108 -13.53 -19.20 -13.85
C PRO A 108 -14.56 -19.74 -12.85
N THR A 109 -14.24 -20.88 -12.23
CA THR A 109 -15.09 -21.54 -11.23
C THR A 109 -14.64 -21.27 -9.80
N GLY A 110 -13.48 -20.64 -9.62
CA GLY A 110 -12.86 -20.49 -8.32
C GLY A 110 -11.43 -19.96 -8.41
N ILE A 111 -10.75 -19.95 -7.27
CA ILE A 111 -9.35 -19.56 -7.12
C ILE A 111 -8.65 -20.51 -6.16
N ARG A 112 -7.41 -20.88 -6.49
CA ARG A 112 -6.56 -21.71 -5.63
C ARG A 112 -5.14 -21.17 -5.56
N GLY A 113 -4.42 -21.60 -4.55
CA GLY A 113 -3.00 -21.28 -4.37
C GLY A 113 -2.45 -21.84 -3.06
N TYR A 114 -1.20 -21.52 -2.77
CA TYR A 114 -0.51 -22.00 -1.58
C TYR A 114 -0.21 -20.84 -0.64
N TYR A 115 -0.41 -21.08 0.65
CA TYR A 115 -0.18 -20.05 1.66
C TYR A 115 0.46 -20.60 2.93
N LYS A 116 1.18 -19.71 3.63
CA LYS A 116 1.48 -19.80 5.07
C LYS A 116 0.87 -18.60 5.75
N TYR A 117 0.44 -18.76 6.99
CA TYR A 117 -0.15 -17.66 7.74
C TYR A 117 0.25 -17.72 9.22
N ASN A 118 0.92 -16.67 9.68
CA ASN A 118 1.16 -16.43 11.10
C ASN A 118 0.20 -15.34 11.55
N VAL A 119 -0.91 -15.73 12.16
CA VAL A 119 -2.02 -14.83 12.48
C VAL A 119 -1.97 -14.38 13.93
N ALA A 120 -2.21 -13.09 14.18
CA ALA A 120 -2.45 -12.61 15.53
C ALA A 120 -3.84 -13.06 16.00
N SER A 121 -3.97 -13.39 17.29
CA SER A 121 -5.20 -13.99 17.83
C SER A 121 -6.43 -13.13 17.54
N GLY A 122 -7.34 -13.65 16.72
CA GLY A 122 -8.57 -12.97 16.33
C GLY A 122 -8.49 -12.23 15.00
N ASP A 123 -7.39 -12.29 14.25
CA ASP A 123 -7.31 -11.77 12.88
C ASP A 123 -7.57 -12.88 11.84
N THR A 124 -7.76 -12.51 10.58
CA THR A 124 -7.88 -13.42 9.42
C THR A 124 -7.40 -12.75 8.15
N ALA A 125 -6.64 -13.44 7.30
CA ALA A 125 -6.27 -12.91 5.99
C ALA A 125 -7.48 -12.93 5.05
N THR A 126 -7.58 -11.97 4.13
CA THR A 126 -8.69 -11.86 3.19
C THR A 126 -8.22 -12.08 1.75
N VAL A 127 -9.02 -12.82 0.99
CA VAL A 127 -8.92 -12.95 -0.47
C VAL A 127 -10.18 -12.38 -1.09
N ILE A 128 -10.02 -11.49 -2.07
CA ILE A 128 -11.15 -10.89 -2.80
C ILE A 128 -10.97 -11.19 -4.28
N VAL A 129 -12.05 -11.63 -4.92
CA VAL A 129 -12.09 -11.78 -6.38
C VAL A 129 -13.29 -11.01 -6.93
N SER A 130 -13.04 -10.04 -7.81
CA SER A 130 -14.07 -9.29 -8.52
C SER A 130 -14.03 -9.62 -10.01
N CYS A 131 -15.14 -10.12 -10.54
CA CYS A 131 -15.32 -10.47 -11.94
C CYS A 131 -16.17 -9.40 -12.62
N ARG A 132 -15.73 -8.89 -13.77
CA ARG A 132 -16.43 -7.80 -14.46
C ARG A 132 -16.68 -8.10 -15.93
N LYS A 133 -17.70 -7.43 -16.46
CA LYS A 133 -18.05 -7.46 -17.88
C LYS A 133 -18.59 -6.10 -18.33
N ASN A 134 -18.02 -5.56 -19.40
CA ASN A 134 -18.34 -4.26 -19.98
C ASN A 134 -18.36 -3.15 -18.90
N GLY A 135 -17.39 -3.19 -17.99
CA GLY A 135 -17.27 -2.24 -16.88
C GLY A 135 -18.21 -2.49 -15.68
N ASN A 136 -19.12 -3.46 -15.74
CA ASN A 136 -20.01 -3.78 -14.61
C ASN A 136 -19.50 -4.96 -13.81
N SER A 137 -19.69 -4.95 -12.49
CA SER A 137 -19.43 -6.13 -11.65
C SER A 137 -20.49 -7.20 -11.93
N ILE A 138 -20.04 -8.42 -12.23
CA ILE A 138 -20.89 -9.60 -12.44
C ILE A 138 -20.70 -10.66 -11.34
N GLY A 139 -19.73 -10.47 -10.46
CA GLY A 139 -19.48 -11.33 -9.30
C GLY A 139 -18.41 -10.72 -8.40
N MET A 140 -18.61 -10.84 -7.08
CA MET A 140 -17.61 -10.50 -6.08
C MET A 140 -17.60 -11.60 -5.03
N TYR A 141 -16.43 -12.20 -4.81
CA TYR A 141 -16.22 -13.32 -3.92
C TYR A 141 -15.23 -12.92 -2.84
N LEU A 142 -15.57 -13.25 -1.59
CA LEU A 142 -14.76 -12.93 -0.43
C LEU A 142 -14.49 -14.17 0.38
N PHE A 143 -13.22 -14.44 0.63
CA PHE A 143 -12.77 -15.60 1.40
C PHE A 143 -11.84 -15.15 2.52
N ASN A 144 -11.92 -15.85 3.65
CA ASN A 144 -11.04 -15.61 4.78
C ASN A 144 -10.17 -16.84 5.04
N MET A 145 -8.89 -16.62 5.31
CA MET A 145 -7.92 -17.64 5.72
C MET A 145 -7.51 -17.33 7.16
N GLY A 146 -7.90 -18.20 8.08
CA GLY A 146 -7.62 -18.06 9.51
C GLY A 146 -6.75 -19.19 10.04
N GLY A 147 -6.30 -19.03 11.28
CA GLY A 147 -5.46 -20.00 11.98
C GLY A 147 -3.99 -19.94 11.56
N ASN A 148 -3.11 -20.43 12.43
CA ASN A 148 -1.68 -20.50 12.14
C ASN A 148 -1.38 -21.67 11.21
N VAL A 149 -0.76 -21.37 10.08
CA VAL A 149 -0.37 -22.32 9.03
C VAL A 149 1.12 -22.14 8.76
N SER A 150 1.94 -23.04 9.31
CA SER A 150 3.41 -22.95 9.26
C SER A 150 4.05 -23.60 8.03
N ASN A 151 3.33 -24.47 7.33
CA ASN A 151 3.75 -25.10 6.09
C ASN A 151 2.83 -24.68 4.96
N TYR A 152 3.37 -24.53 3.75
CA TYR A 152 2.57 -24.19 2.58
C TYR A 152 1.40 -25.15 2.41
N THR A 153 0.19 -24.60 2.52
CA THR A 153 -1.06 -25.34 2.45
C THR A 153 -1.88 -24.83 1.28
N LEU A 154 -2.55 -25.74 0.59
CA LEU A 154 -3.46 -25.38 -0.51
C LEU A 154 -4.72 -24.71 0.08
N PHE A 155 -5.06 -23.54 -0.44
CA PHE A 155 -6.45 -23.07 -0.45
C PHE A 155 -7.04 -23.34 -1.84
N ASP A 156 -8.31 -23.73 -1.89
CA ASP A 156 -9.06 -23.98 -3.12
C ASP A 156 -10.51 -23.55 -2.89
N PHE A 157 -10.82 -22.33 -3.31
CA PHE A 157 -12.09 -21.68 -3.07
C PHE A 157 -12.93 -21.70 -4.34
N GLU A 158 -14.14 -22.23 -4.23
CA GLU A 158 -15.13 -22.20 -5.32
C GLU A 158 -15.94 -20.90 -5.27
N PHE A 159 -16.28 -20.38 -6.46
CA PHE A 159 -17.14 -19.23 -6.61
C PHE A 159 -18.60 -19.61 -6.38
N GLN A 160 -19.18 -19.05 -5.32
CA GLN A 160 -20.56 -19.29 -4.93
C GLN A 160 -21.31 -17.96 -4.71
N PRO A 161 -22.37 -17.67 -5.49
CA PRO A 161 -22.89 -18.48 -6.60
C PRO A 161 -21.93 -18.51 -7.81
N ALA A 162 -22.02 -19.57 -8.62
CA ALA A 162 -21.24 -19.68 -9.85
C ALA A 162 -21.56 -18.53 -10.82
N LEU A 163 -20.55 -18.07 -11.56
CA LEU A 163 -20.72 -17.05 -12.59
C LEU A 163 -21.65 -17.55 -13.70
N MET A 164 -22.67 -16.76 -14.02
CA MET A 164 -23.64 -17.10 -15.07
C MET A 164 -23.15 -16.75 -16.48
N GLU A 165 -22.10 -15.95 -16.58
CA GLU A 165 -21.47 -15.55 -17.83
C GLU A 165 -19.97 -15.34 -17.67
N ALA A 166 -19.22 -15.41 -18.78
CA ALA A 166 -17.79 -15.14 -18.78
C ALA A 166 -17.52 -13.63 -18.55
N PRO A 167 -16.65 -13.27 -17.58
CA PRO A 167 -16.12 -11.92 -17.44
C PRO A 167 -15.16 -11.57 -18.59
N ASP A 168 -14.90 -10.27 -18.78
CA ASP A 168 -13.81 -9.76 -19.62
C ASP A 168 -12.57 -9.36 -18.80
N SER A 169 -12.73 -9.14 -17.50
CA SER A 169 -11.67 -8.71 -16.59
C SER A 169 -11.89 -9.28 -15.18
N ILE A 170 -10.77 -9.54 -14.49
CA ILE A 170 -10.78 -10.09 -13.13
C ILE A 170 -9.75 -9.40 -12.23
N VAL A 171 -10.22 -8.90 -11.10
CA VAL A 171 -9.39 -8.41 -10.00
C VAL A 171 -9.32 -9.48 -8.92
N VAL A 172 -8.13 -9.74 -8.43
CA VAL A 172 -7.79 -10.63 -7.33
C VAL A 172 -6.93 -9.82 -6.37
N ALA A 173 -7.35 -9.81 -5.11
CA ALA A 173 -6.68 -9.10 -4.04
C ALA A 173 -6.41 -10.03 -2.86
N PHE A 174 -5.31 -9.75 -2.18
CA PHE A 174 -4.95 -10.40 -0.93
C PHE A 174 -4.62 -9.34 0.12
N ALA A 175 -5.01 -9.60 1.36
CA ALA A 175 -4.67 -8.78 2.51
C ALA A 175 -4.26 -9.66 3.70
N SER A 176 -3.32 -9.19 4.52
CA SER A 176 -2.84 -9.91 5.71
C SER A 176 -3.84 -9.95 6.88
N SER A 177 -4.96 -9.23 6.77
CA SER A 177 -5.96 -9.03 7.83
C SER A 177 -7.39 -8.91 7.31
N ASP A 178 -8.35 -8.85 8.24
CA ASP A 178 -9.80 -8.85 8.01
C ASP A 178 -10.28 -7.45 7.59
N VAL A 179 -10.06 -7.14 6.31
CA VAL A 179 -10.37 -5.82 5.74
C VAL A 179 -11.87 -5.52 5.72
N MET A 180 -12.74 -6.53 5.74
CA MET A 180 -14.20 -6.32 5.68
C MET A 180 -14.80 -5.88 6.99
N ASN A 181 -14.14 -6.20 8.10
CA ASN A 181 -14.54 -5.75 9.43
C ASN A 181 -13.61 -4.66 9.96
N GLU A 182 -12.82 -4.03 9.08
CA GLU A 182 -11.83 -3.00 9.40
C GLU A 182 -10.91 -3.41 10.56
N ARG A 183 -10.56 -4.71 10.60
CA ARG A 183 -9.83 -5.29 11.71
C ARG A 183 -8.51 -5.82 11.20
N PHE A 184 -7.43 -5.23 11.69
CA PHE A 184 -6.07 -5.74 11.49
C PHE A 184 -5.34 -5.73 12.82
N LEU A 185 -4.65 -6.83 13.09
CA LEU A 185 -3.87 -7.00 14.31
C LEU A 185 -2.38 -7.04 13.96
N ASP A 186 -1.59 -6.49 14.87
CA ASP A 186 -0.15 -6.32 14.64
C ASP A 186 0.55 -7.66 14.47
N GLY A 187 1.41 -7.75 13.46
CA GLY A 187 2.23 -8.93 13.19
C GLY A 187 1.55 -10.06 12.40
N SER A 188 0.25 -9.95 12.07
CA SER A 188 -0.39 -10.88 11.13
C SER A 188 0.37 -10.89 9.80
N THR A 189 0.94 -12.05 9.45
CA THR A 189 1.84 -12.20 8.30
C THR A 189 1.38 -13.33 7.41
N LEU A 190 1.01 -12.98 6.17
CA LEU A 190 0.56 -13.89 5.12
C LEU A 190 1.65 -14.06 4.07
N LEU A 191 2.06 -15.30 3.80
CA LEU A 191 2.83 -15.62 2.60
C LEU A 191 1.92 -16.33 1.61
N ILE A 192 1.94 -15.90 0.35
CA ILE A 192 1.15 -16.49 -0.75
C ILE A 192 2.01 -16.74 -1.97
N ASP A 193 1.70 -17.81 -2.69
CA ASP A 193 2.40 -18.25 -3.88
C ASP A 193 1.48 -19.12 -4.76
N SER A 194 1.78 -19.20 -6.05
CA SER A 194 1.23 -20.16 -7.02
C SER A 194 -0.27 -20.06 -7.15
N ILE A 195 -0.75 -18.83 -7.28
CA ILE A 195 -2.14 -18.47 -7.44
C ILE A 195 -2.60 -18.80 -8.86
N SER A 196 -3.77 -19.43 -8.96
CA SER A 196 -4.42 -19.71 -10.24
C SER A 196 -5.93 -19.69 -10.11
N LEU A 197 -6.60 -19.28 -11.18
CA LEU A 197 -8.05 -19.38 -11.33
C LEU A 197 -8.41 -20.80 -11.77
N THR A 198 -9.40 -21.40 -11.13
CA THR A 198 -9.89 -22.74 -11.50
C THR A 198 -10.93 -22.65 -12.62
N GLY A 199 -11.13 -23.74 -13.36
CA GLY A 199 -12.12 -23.80 -14.44
C GLY A 199 -11.68 -23.15 -15.76
N LEU A 200 -10.44 -22.64 -15.84
CA LEU A 200 -9.87 -22.05 -17.05
C LEU A 200 -8.88 -23.00 -17.75
N VAL A 201 -8.79 -22.91 -19.07
CA VAL A 201 -7.77 -23.60 -19.88
C VAL A 201 -6.44 -22.83 -19.85
N THR A 202 -6.51 -21.49 -19.82
CA THR A 202 -5.34 -20.60 -19.83
C THR A 202 -5.52 -19.54 -18.75
N GLN A 203 -4.47 -19.28 -17.96
CA GLN A 203 -4.47 -18.19 -16.98
C GLN A 203 -4.30 -16.82 -17.67
N PRO A 204 -4.80 -15.72 -17.07
CA PRO A 204 -4.58 -14.39 -17.62
C PRO A 204 -3.09 -14.04 -17.71
N ASN A 205 -2.63 -13.47 -18.84
CA ASN A 205 -1.21 -13.15 -19.06
C ASN A 205 -0.65 -12.12 -18.07
N PHE A 206 -1.48 -11.23 -17.54
CA PHE A 206 -1.10 -10.18 -16.58
C PHE A 206 -1.47 -10.55 -15.15
N PHE A 207 -1.47 -11.84 -14.85
CA PHE A 207 -1.81 -12.35 -13.52
C PHE A 207 -0.59 -12.50 -12.62
N ASN A 208 0.55 -12.96 -13.16
CA ASN A 208 1.80 -13.19 -12.40
C ASN A 208 1.53 -13.93 -11.07
N GLY A 209 0.76 -15.01 -11.15
CA GLY A 209 0.28 -15.73 -9.96
C GLY A 209 1.34 -16.60 -9.28
N ASP A 210 2.44 -16.90 -9.95
CA ASP A 210 3.63 -17.54 -9.39
C ASP A 210 4.59 -16.53 -8.72
N PHE A 211 4.37 -15.22 -8.92
CA PHE A 211 5.16 -14.13 -8.32
C PHE A 211 6.65 -14.20 -8.63
N GLU A 212 7.03 -14.64 -9.83
CA GLU A 212 8.43 -14.68 -10.25
C GLU A 212 8.86 -13.39 -10.99
N GLU A 213 7.91 -12.55 -11.38
CA GLU A 213 8.16 -11.25 -12.01
C GLU A 213 7.95 -10.11 -11.00
N TRP A 214 8.97 -9.27 -10.81
CA TRP A 214 8.94 -8.15 -9.86
C TRP A 214 9.36 -6.84 -10.51
N THR A 215 8.71 -5.76 -10.06
CA THR A 215 8.97 -4.40 -10.49
C THR A 215 9.59 -3.61 -9.34
N THR A 216 10.64 -2.85 -9.63
CA THR A 216 11.21 -1.85 -8.73
C THR A 216 10.77 -0.46 -9.19
N GLU A 217 10.16 0.31 -8.29
CA GLU A 217 9.79 1.70 -8.53
C GLU A 217 10.65 2.61 -7.64
N THR A 218 11.16 3.70 -8.21
CA THR A 218 11.97 4.69 -7.48
C THR A 218 11.21 5.99 -7.39
N MET A 219 10.93 6.39 -6.15
CA MET A 219 10.23 7.61 -5.77
C MET A 219 11.25 8.69 -5.46
N TYR A 220 10.96 9.93 -5.88
CA TYR A 220 11.80 11.09 -5.60
C TYR A 220 11.01 12.09 -4.78
N SER A 221 11.65 12.64 -3.74
CA SER A 221 11.07 13.70 -2.91
C SER A 221 12.12 14.76 -2.58
N PRO A 222 11.73 16.05 -2.48
CA PRO A 222 12.69 17.08 -2.09
C PRO A 222 13.17 16.80 -0.66
N ASP A 223 14.47 16.91 -0.44
CA ASP A 223 15.06 16.75 0.89
C ASP A 223 14.45 17.79 1.84
N ARG A 224 14.05 17.32 3.03
CA ARG A 224 13.48 18.13 4.11
C ARG A 224 14.44 18.22 5.29
N SER A 225 15.75 18.26 5.03
CA SER A 225 16.80 18.28 6.06
C SER A 225 16.44 19.22 7.23
N GLU A 226 16.10 18.55 8.35
CA GLU A 226 15.79 19.00 9.71
C GLU A 226 14.46 19.71 10.02
N THR A 227 13.75 19.07 10.96
CA THR A 227 12.65 19.47 11.85
C THR A 227 12.27 20.95 11.78
N ILE A 228 11.18 21.24 11.06
CA ILE A 228 10.39 22.45 11.28
C ILE A 228 9.73 22.30 12.66
N TYR A 229 10.40 22.75 13.73
CA TYR A 229 9.70 23.09 14.97
C TYR A 229 8.77 24.28 14.68
N CYS A 230 7.53 24.00 14.28
CA CYS A 230 6.50 25.02 14.22
C CYS A 230 6.20 25.46 15.67
N LYS A 231 6.83 26.56 16.10
CA LYS A 231 6.62 27.19 17.41
C LYS A 231 5.20 27.79 17.60
N GLN A 232 4.28 27.60 16.64
CA GLN A 232 2.92 28.16 16.66
C GLN A 232 1.79 27.13 16.81
N CYS A 233 2.07 25.82 16.85
CA CYS A 233 1.02 24.81 17.03
C CYS A 233 0.67 24.48 18.51
N TYR A 234 1.16 25.25 19.49
CA TYR A 234 0.91 25.01 20.92
C TYR A 234 0.24 26.22 21.61
N GLN A 235 -0.92 26.64 21.10
CA GLN A 235 -1.83 27.59 21.77
C GLN A 235 -3.28 27.23 21.45
N GLN A 236 -3.70 25.99 21.71
CA GLN A 236 -5.11 25.68 21.97
C GLN A 236 -5.16 24.58 23.02
N GLU A 237 -5.13 25.00 24.28
CA GLU A 237 -5.75 24.36 25.44
C GLU A 237 -5.29 25.19 26.64
N VAL A 238 -6.04 26.24 26.99
CA VAL A 238 -6.50 26.65 28.32
C VAL A 238 -7.29 27.95 28.15
N SER A 239 -8.62 27.85 28.10
CA SER A 239 -9.58 28.74 28.77
C SER A 239 -10.97 28.14 28.71
#